data_AF-A0A1T5DYG2-F1
#
_entry.id   AF-A0A1T5DYG2-F1
#
_cell.length_a   1.000
_cell.length_b   1.000
_cell.length_c   1.000
_cell.angle_alpha   90.00
_cell.angle_beta   90.00
_cell.angle_gamma   90.00
#
_symmetry.space_group_name_H-M   'P 1'
#
loop_
_entity.id
_entity.type
_entity.pdbx_description
1 polymer ?
#
loop_
_entity_poly.entity_id
_entity_poly.type
_entity_poly.pdbx_seq_one_letter_code
_entity_poly.pdbx_strand_id
1 'polypeptide(L)'
;MKTSIIIISLFIVSFSLTFGQSAVTDSITVKRVFGGYQFIQGEKRLTMHQLVNAMETNELALQQIKSAQSSHNLATIVGAVGGFMVGWPIGAALGGGEPNWTMAGIGAGLIVVSIPITQSTNKKTIQAIETYNSGLQTSSFWDNKELKLAISEGGVGFILRF
;
A
#
# COMPACT_ATOMS: atom_id res chain seq x y z
N MET A 1 45.27 28.62 17.89
CA MET A 1 44.95 28.03 16.56
C MET A 1 44.68 26.53 16.62
N LYS A 2 45.54 25.71 17.26
CA LYS A 2 45.38 24.25 17.35
C LYS A 2 44.06 23.81 18.03
N THR A 3 43.70 24.45 19.14
CA THR A 3 42.47 24.15 19.90
C THR A 3 41.20 24.51 19.14
N SER A 4 41.22 25.61 18.37
CA SER A 4 40.08 26.06 17.56
C SER A 4 39.78 25.10 16.41
N ILE A 5 40.81 24.48 15.80
CA ILE A 5 40.64 23.49 14.73
C ILE A 5 40.00 22.20 15.26
N ILE A 6 40.36 21.78 16.48
CA ILE A 6 39.79 20.59 17.12
C ILE A 6 38.30 20.80 17.43
N ILE A 7 37.92 21.99 17.92
CA ILE A 7 36.52 22.32 18.23
C ILE A 7 35.68 22.34 16.94
N ILE A 8 36.21 22.90 15.85
CA ILE A 8 35.51 22.93 14.55
C ILE A 8 35.35 21.51 13.99
N SER A 9 36.38 20.67 14.10
CA SER A 9 36.33 19.26 13.68
C SER A 9 35.28 18.46 14.46
N LEU A 10 35.18 18.67 15.79
CA LEU A 10 34.21 17.99 16.64
C LEU A 10 32.76 18.38 16.29
N PHE A 11 32.56 19.65 15.92
CA PHE A 11 31.24 20.17 15.53
C PHE A 11 30.75 19.57 14.19
N ILE A 12 31.65 19.39 13.22
CA ILE A 12 31.33 18.80 11.90
C ILE A 12 30.95 17.32 12.01
N VAL A 13 31.65 16.55 12.86
CA VAL A 13 31.35 15.13 13.09
C VAL A 13 29.98 14.95 13.75
N SER A 14 29.59 15.86 14.65
CA SER A 14 28.30 15.82 15.35
C SER A 14 27.11 16.05 14.41
N PHE A 15 27.30 16.81 13.33
CA PHE A 15 26.24 17.10 12.34
C PHE A 15 25.96 15.92 11.39
N SER A 16 26.89 14.97 11.30
CA SER A 16 26.77 13.82 10.39
C SER A 16 25.93 12.67 10.97
N LEU A 17 25.55 12.74 12.25
CA LEU A 17 24.75 11.71 12.93
C LEU A 17 23.25 12.02 12.96
N THR A 18 22.83 13.18 12.47
CA THR A 18 21.42 13.56 12.36
C THR A 18 20.80 13.04 11.06
N PHE A 19 20.54 11.73 11.00
CA PHE A 19 19.54 11.19 10.08
C PHE A 19 18.15 11.45 10.68
N GLY A 20 17.60 12.63 10.38
CA GLY A 20 16.23 13.00 10.75
C GLY A 20 15.22 12.24 9.90
N GLN A 21 14.57 11.24 10.50
CA GLN A 21 13.20 10.78 10.22
C GLN A 21 12.84 10.54 8.74
N SER A 22 13.00 9.30 8.29
CA SER A 22 12.28 8.80 7.13
C SER A 22 10.78 8.70 7.46
N ALA A 23 10.04 9.78 7.27
CA ALA A 23 8.57 9.82 7.37
C ALA A 23 7.84 8.98 6.30
N VAL A 24 8.56 8.13 5.55
CA VAL A 24 8.04 7.34 4.42
C VAL A 24 7.81 5.86 4.81
N THR A 25 8.13 5.44 6.03
CA THR A 25 7.98 4.04 6.44
C THR A 25 6.52 3.65 6.68
N ASP A 26 5.67 4.59 7.11
CA ASP A 26 4.27 4.29 7.45
C ASP A 26 3.34 4.29 6.23
N SER A 27 3.75 4.91 5.11
CA SER A 27 2.96 4.93 3.89
C SER A 27 2.90 3.56 3.22
N ILE A 28 1.71 3.20 2.75
CA ILE A 28 1.48 1.93 2.06
C ILE A 28 1.62 2.16 0.54
N THR A 29 2.55 1.44 -0.08
CA THR A 29 2.79 1.46 -1.53
C THR A 29 2.01 0.34 -2.23
N VAL A 30 1.35 0.68 -3.33
CA VAL A 30 0.65 -0.27 -4.20
C VAL A 30 1.55 -0.64 -5.38
N LYS A 31 1.86 -1.92 -5.56
CA LYS A 31 2.57 -2.46 -6.73
C LYS A 31 1.65 -3.36 -7.55
N ARG A 32 1.60 -3.16 -8.87
CA ARG A 32 0.83 -4.03 -9.77
C ARG A 32 1.63 -5.30 -10.07
N VAL A 33 0.96 -6.45 -10.03
CA VAL A 33 1.56 -7.76 -10.35
C VAL A 33 0.67 -8.55 -11.31
N PHE A 34 1.20 -9.64 -11.88
CA PHE A 34 0.42 -10.53 -12.72
C PHE A 34 -0.72 -11.15 -11.89
N GLY A 35 -1.96 -10.81 -12.23
CA GLY A 35 -3.15 -11.27 -11.52
C GLY A 35 -3.67 -10.39 -10.38
N GLY A 36 -3.08 -9.20 -10.13
CA GLY A 36 -3.63 -8.30 -9.10
C GLY A 36 -2.70 -7.17 -8.64
N TYR A 37 -2.82 -6.82 -7.35
CA TYR A 37 -2.02 -5.79 -6.69
C TYR A 37 -1.37 -6.36 -5.42
N GLN A 38 -0.15 -5.89 -5.13
CA GLN A 38 0.58 -6.13 -3.90
C GLN A 38 0.67 -4.84 -3.10
N PHE A 39 0.53 -4.96 -1.80
CA PHE A 39 0.57 -3.85 -0.86
C PHE A 39 1.81 -3.99 0.00
N ILE A 40 2.62 -2.95 0.08
CA ILE A 40 3.93 -2.97 0.74
C ILE A 40 4.01 -1.78 1.69
N GLN A 41 4.36 -2.01 2.94
CA GLN A 41 4.64 -0.97 3.92
C GLN A 41 6.06 -1.17 4.45
N GLY A 42 6.91 -0.18 4.22
CA GLY A 42 8.36 -0.33 4.37
C GLY A 42 8.89 -1.52 3.55
N GLU A 43 9.44 -2.52 4.23
CA GLU A 43 9.97 -3.74 3.61
C GLU A 43 9.01 -4.95 3.65
N LYS A 44 7.84 -4.81 4.29
CA LYS A 44 6.90 -5.92 4.51
C LYS A 44 5.75 -5.88 3.53
N ARG A 45 5.39 -7.04 2.99
CA ARG A 45 4.16 -7.23 2.21
C ARG A 45 2.98 -7.35 3.18
N LEU A 46 1.96 -6.54 2.97
CA LEU A 46 0.73 -6.55 3.74
C LEU A 46 -0.32 -7.39 3.02
N THR A 47 -0.92 -8.30 3.79
CA THR A 47 -2.15 -9.00 3.39
C THR A 47 -3.37 -8.12 3.63
N MET A 48 -4.52 -8.46 3.03
CA MET A 48 -5.77 -7.71 3.22
C MET A 48 -6.15 -7.58 4.70
N HIS A 49 -5.96 -8.65 5.49
CA HIS A 49 -6.20 -8.59 6.94
C HIS A 49 -5.27 -7.63 7.67
N GLN A 50 -3.98 -7.61 7.31
CA GLN A 50 -3.02 -6.69 7.91
C GLN A 50 -3.28 -5.25 7.49
N LEU A 51 -3.77 -5.00 6.27
CA LEU A 51 -4.25 -3.70 5.82
C LEU A 51 -5.42 -3.20 6.66
N VAL A 52 -6.42 -4.06 6.93
CA VAL A 52 -7.56 -3.71 7.79
C VAL A 52 -7.06 -3.31 9.18
N ASN A 53 -6.17 -4.11 9.78
CA ASN A 53 -5.63 -3.83 11.10
C ASN A 53 -4.78 -2.55 11.13
N ALA A 54 -3.96 -2.31 10.10
CA ALA A 54 -3.13 -1.10 10.00
C ALA A 54 -4.00 0.17 9.87
N MET A 55 -5.17 0.05 9.27
CA MET A 55 -6.12 1.15 9.06
C MET A 55 -7.13 1.32 10.21
N GLU A 56 -7.07 0.54 11.29
CA GLU A 56 -7.99 0.67 12.44
C GLU A 56 -7.97 2.06 13.07
N THR A 57 -6.85 2.78 12.95
CA THR A 57 -6.68 4.14 13.46
C THR A 57 -7.44 5.20 12.67
N ASN A 58 -7.91 4.90 11.46
CA ASN A 58 -8.63 5.82 10.59
C ASN A 58 -10.01 5.24 10.22
N GLU A 59 -11.07 5.75 10.84
CA GLU A 59 -12.44 5.25 10.64
C GLU A 59 -12.90 5.25 9.17
N LEU A 60 -12.50 6.28 8.40
CA LEU A 60 -12.85 6.40 6.98
C LEU A 60 -12.14 5.34 6.14
N ALA A 61 -10.84 5.13 6.36
CA ALA A 61 -10.07 4.08 5.70
C ALA A 61 -10.56 2.68 6.11
N LEU A 62 -10.90 2.49 7.39
CA LEU A 62 -11.40 1.24 7.95
C LEU A 62 -12.73 0.80 7.31
N GLN A 63 -13.67 1.73 7.11
CA GLN A 63 -14.94 1.41 6.45
C GLN A 63 -14.73 0.98 5.00
N GLN A 64 -13.85 1.67 4.27
CA GLN A 64 -13.56 1.38 2.87
C GLN A 64 -12.85 0.02 2.70
N ILE A 65 -11.87 -0.28 3.54
CA ILE A 65 -11.11 -1.54 3.49
C ILE A 65 -11.95 -2.74 3.94
N LYS A 66 -12.84 -2.58 4.93
CA LYS A 66 -13.80 -3.65 5.32
C LYS A 66 -14.76 -4.01 4.18
N SER A 67 -15.26 -3.00 3.46
CA SER A 67 -16.07 -3.25 2.25
C SER A 67 -15.28 -4.03 1.20
N ALA A 68 -14.01 -3.68 0.99
CA ALA A 68 -13.13 -4.40 0.07
C ALA A 68 -12.88 -5.85 0.53
N GLN A 69 -12.63 -6.08 1.83
CA GLN A 69 -12.40 -7.41 2.38
C GLN A 69 -13.60 -8.35 2.16
N SER A 70 -14.82 -7.86 2.38
CA SER A 70 -16.02 -8.67 2.14
C SER A 70 -16.16 -9.05 0.66
N SER A 71 -15.92 -8.11 -0.25
CA SER A 71 -15.95 -8.37 -1.69
C SER A 71 -14.81 -9.30 -2.14
N HIS A 72 -13.63 -9.19 -1.51
CA HIS A 72 -12.50 -10.09 -1.74
C HIS A 72 -12.85 -11.53 -1.36
N ASN A 73 -13.42 -11.74 -0.17
CA ASN A 73 -13.82 -13.07 0.29
C ASN A 73 -14.85 -13.71 -0.65
N LEU A 74 -15.84 -12.94 -1.10
CA LEU A 74 -16.79 -13.41 -2.10
C LEU A 74 -16.12 -13.77 -3.42
N ALA A 75 -15.21 -12.91 -3.93
CA ALA A 75 -14.47 -13.19 -5.15
C ALA A 75 -13.59 -14.44 -5.02
N THR A 76 -12.96 -14.67 -3.86
CA THR A 76 -12.17 -15.86 -3.58
C THR A 76 -13.03 -17.12 -3.60
N ILE A 77 -14.20 -17.10 -2.96
CA ILE A 77 -15.12 -18.24 -2.95
C ILE A 77 -15.63 -18.53 -4.36
N VAL A 78 -16.10 -17.49 -5.07
CA VAL A 78 -16.62 -17.64 -6.45
C VAL A 78 -15.51 -18.11 -7.39
N GLY A 79 -14.31 -17.57 -7.27
CA GLY A 79 -13.15 -17.99 -8.06
C GLY A 79 -12.70 -19.41 -7.74
N ALA A 80 -12.72 -19.83 -6.48
CA ALA A 80 -12.39 -21.20 -6.07
C ALA A 80 -13.42 -22.21 -6.61
N VAL A 81 -14.72 -21.90 -6.48
CA VAL A 81 -15.80 -22.74 -6.99
C VAL A 81 -15.76 -22.78 -8.53
N GLY A 82 -15.64 -21.63 -9.19
CA GLY A 82 -15.53 -21.54 -10.65
C GLY A 82 -14.29 -22.28 -11.18
N GLY A 83 -13.15 -22.12 -10.52
CA GLY A 83 -11.91 -22.82 -10.83
C GLY A 83 -12.03 -24.34 -10.66
N PHE A 84 -12.69 -24.79 -9.59
CA PHE A 84 -12.97 -26.22 -9.38
C PHE A 84 -13.90 -26.78 -10.46
N MET A 85 -14.97 -26.07 -10.79
CA MET A 85 -15.95 -26.47 -11.82
C MET A 85 -15.32 -26.56 -13.22
N VAL A 86 -14.28 -25.78 -13.50
CA VAL A 86 -13.50 -25.88 -14.75
C VAL A 86 -12.41 -26.96 -14.64
N GLY A 87 -11.70 -26.99 -13.52
CA GLY A 87 -10.56 -27.90 -13.32
C GLY A 87 -10.97 -29.37 -13.23
N TRP A 88 -12.14 -29.67 -12.65
CA TRP A 88 -12.61 -31.05 -12.48
C TRP A 88 -12.87 -31.76 -13.82
N PRO A 89 -13.62 -31.19 -14.78
CA PRO A 89 -13.77 -31.77 -16.13
C PRO A 89 -12.45 -31.92 -16.89
N ILE A 90 -11.51 -30.97 -16.73
CA ILE A 90 -10.19 -31.06 -17.36
C ILE A 90 -9.40 -32.24 -16.78
N GLY A 91 -9.39 -32.41 -15.45
CA GLY A 91 -8.76 -33.54 -14.79
C GLY A 91 -9.38 -34.88 -15.19
N ALA A 92 -10.71 -34.92 -15.29
CA ALA A 92 -11.44 -36.10 -15.76
C ALA A 92 -11.07 -36.48 -17.20
N ALA A 93 -11.00 -35.50 -18.12
CA ALA A 93 -10.59 -35.74 -19.51
C ALA A 93 -9.18 -36.31 -19.60
N LEU A 94 -8.23 -35.77 -18.82
CA LEU A 94 -6.85 -36.25 -18.79
C LEU A 94 -6.71 -37.63 -18.14
N GLY A 95 -7.58 -37.94 -17.17
CA GLY A 95 -7.63 -39.23 -16.48
C GLY A 95 -8.38 -40.33 -17.24
N GLY A 96 -8.88 -40.05 -18.44
CA GLY A 96 -9.65 -41.00 -19.25
C GLY A 96 -11.11 -41.20 -18.80
N GLY A 97 -11.63 -40.33 -17.93
CA GLY A 97 -13.04 -40.29 -17.55
C GLY A 97 -13.88 -39.44 -18.51
N GLU A 98 -15.20 -39.41 -18.31
CA GLU A 98 -16.12 -38.59 -19.11
C GLU A 98 -16.18 -37.14 -18.59
N PRO A 99 -15.66 -36.15 -19.35
CA PRO A 99 -15.64 -34.76 -18.91
C PRO A 99 -17.02 -34.11 -18.99
N ASN A 100 -17.45 -33.50 -17.88
CA ASN A 100 -18.66 -32.68 -17.86
C ASN A 100 -18.35 -31.23 -18.32
N TRP A 101 -18.41 -31.01 -19.63
CA TRP A 101 -18.18 -29.70 -20.24
C TRP A 101 -19.24 -28.64 -19.88
N THR A 102 -20.45 -29.06 -19.51
CA THR A 102 -21.50 -28.15 -19.02
C THR A 102 -21.07 -27.51 -17.68
N MET A 103 -20.51 -28.31 -16.77
CA MET A 103 -19.95 -27.81 -15.51
C MET A 103 -18.77 -26.85 -15.75
N ALA A 104 -17.88 -27.18 -16.70
CA ALA A 104 -16.79 -26.30 -17.10
C ALA A 104 -17.31 -24.98 -17.70
N GLY A 105 -18.36 -25.02 -18.52
CA GLY A 105 -18.98 -23.82 -19.10
C GLY A 105 -19.57 -22.90 -18.03
N ILE A 106 -20.26 -23.45 -17.03
CA ILE A 106 -20.79 -22.68 -15.89
C ILE A 106 -19.63 -22.10 -15.06
N GLY A 107 -18.61 -22.90 -14.77
CA GLY A 107 -17.42 -22.44 -14.04
C GLY A 107 -16.68 -21.31 -14.76
N ALA A 108 -16.53 -21.41 -16.09
CA ALA A 108 -15.96 -20.34 -16.90
C ALA A 108 -16.80 -19.05 -16.86
N GLY A 109 -18.13 -19.17 -16.89
CA GLY A 109 -19.04 -18.03 -16.71
C GLY A 109 -18.87 -17.33 -15.36
N LEU A 110 -18.73 -18.10 -14.27
CA LEU A 110 -18.45 -17.57 -12.94
C LEU A 110 -17.10 -16.85 -12.87
N ILE A 111 -16.06 -17.40 -13.50
CA ILE A 111 -14.75 -16.75 -13.59
C ILE A 111 -14.87 -15.39 -14.30
N VAL A 112 -15.59 -15.31 -15.42
CA VAL A 112 -15.82 -14.04 -16.13
C VAL A 112 -16.52 -13.02 -15.23
N VAL A 113 -17.54 -13.42 -14.47
CA VAL A 113 -18.24 -12.55 -13.51
C VAL A 113 -17.35 -12.12 -12.34
N SER A 114 -16.37 -12.95 -11.95
CA SER A 114 -15.43 -12.62 -10.87
C SER A 114 -14.46 -11.48 -11.23
N ILE A 115 -14.21 -11.23 -12.52
CA ILE A 115 -13.29 -10.19 -13.00
C ILE A 115 -13.74 -8.79 -12.56
N PRO A 116 -14.97 -8.31 -12.86
CA PRO A 116 -15.41 -6.98 -12.43
C PRO A 116 -15.51 -6.85 -10.90
N ILE A 117 -15.87 -7.92 -10.19
CA ILE A 117 -15.91 -7.94 -8.72
C ILE A 117 -14.51 -7.72 -8.13
N THR A 118 -13.51 -8.41 -8.68
CA THR A 118 -12.11 -8.26 -8.27
C THR A 118 -11.58 -6.86 -8.59
N GLN A 119 -11.92 -6.29 -9.75
CA GLN A 119 -11.54 -4.92 -10.09
C GLN A 119 -12.16 -3.89 -9.13
N SER A 120 -13.44 -4.03 -8.79
CA SER A 120 -14.11 -3.17 -7.81
C SER A 120 -13.44 -3.24 -6.43
N THR A 121 -13.09 -4.46 -5.99
CA THR A 121 -12.38 -4.71 -4.74
C THR A 121 -11.01 -4.02 -4.71
N ASN A 122 -10.25 -4.15 -5.80
CA ASN A 122 -8.93 -3.50 -5.91
C ASN A 122 -9.05 -1.98 -5.88
N LYS A 123 -10.04 -1.39 -6.57
CA LYS A 123 -10.29 0.05 -6.55
C LYS A 123 -10.60 0.55 -5.13
N LYS A 124 -11.49 -0.13 -4.41
CA LYS A 124 -11.83 0.21 -3.01
C LYS A 124 -10.61 0.11 -2.10
N THR A 125 -9.76 -0.90 -2.30
CA THR A 125 -8.53 -1.08 -1.52
C THR A 125 -7.54 0.06 -1.76
N ILE A 126 -7.36 0.46 -3.03
CA ILE A 126 -6.48 1.57 -3.39
C ILE A 126 -7.00 2.89 -2.79
N GLN A 127 -8.32 3.14 -2.85
CA GLN A 127 -8.92 4.32 -2.23
C GLN A 127 -8.73 4.35 -0.71
N ALA A 128 -8.84 3.21 -0.03
CA ALA A 128 -8.59 3.11 1.40
C ALA A 128 -7.12 3.43 1.74
N ILE A 129 -6.18 2.92 0.93
CA ILE A 129 -4.75 3.20 1.06
C ILE A 129 -4.45 4.68 0.83
N GLU A 130 -5.06 5.28 -0.19
CA GLU A 130 -4.91 6.70 -0.48
C GLU A 130 -5.44 7.55 0.68
N THR A 131 -6.64 7.25 1.19
CA THR A 131 -7.24 7.92 2.35
C THR A 131 -6.34 7.81 3.60
N TYR A 132 -5.77 6.64 3.85
CA TYR A 132 -4.83 6.41 4.94
C TYR A 132 -3.54 7.22 4.76
N ASN A 133 -2.93 7.18 3.57
CA ASN A 133 -1.69 7.90 3.26
C ASN A 133 -1.88 9.43 3.29
N SER A 134 -3.02 9.94 2.82
CA SER A 134 -3.37 11.37 2.93
C SER A 134 -3.54 11.79 4.39
N GLY A 135 -4.11 10.92 5.23
CA GLY A 135 -4.16 11.12 6.68
C GLY A 135 -2.78 11.21 7.34
N LEU A 136 -1.78 10.50 6.81
CA LEU A 136 -0.40 10.60 7.29
C LEU A 136 0.29 11.90 6.84
N GLN A 137 0.04 12.36 5.60
CA GLN A 137 0.63 13.62 5.09
C GLN A 137 0.12 14.86 5.82
N THR A 138 -1.14 14.91 6.25
CA THR A 138 -1.65 16.08 6.98
C THR A 138 -1.00 16.27 8.37
N SER A 139 -0.34 15.24 8.91
CA SER A 139 0.50 15.34 10.11
C SER A 139 1.79 16.15 9.86
N SER A 140 2.18 16.35 8.60
CA SER A 140 3.32 17.18 8.23
C SER A 140 2.90 18.64 8.11
N PHE A 141 2.52 19.23 9.24
CA PHE A 141 2.28 20.68 9.38
C PHE A 141 3.53 21.54 9.03
N TRP A 142 4.68 20.89 8.83
CA TRP A 142 5.98 21.49 8.56
C TRP A 142 6.42 21.39 7.09
N ASP A 143 5.77 20.60 6.23
CA ASP A 143 6.24 20.31 4.86
C ASP A 143 6.12 21.50 3.88
N ASN A 144 5.17 22.41 4.13
CA ASN A 144 4.90 23.55 3.24
C ASN A 144 5.49 24.88 3.72
N LYS A 145 6.17 24.89 4.88
CA LYS A 145 6.87 26.08 5.34
C LYS A 145 8.33 25.96 4.93
N GLU A 146 8.68 26.57 3.80
CA GLU A 146 10.08 26.72 3.40
C GLU A 146 10.81 27.61 4.43
N LEU A 147 11.36 27.00 5.47
CA LEU A 147 12.25 27.66 6.42
C LEU A 147 13.63 27.77 5.76
N LYS A 148 13.90 28.89 5.09
CA LYS A 148 15.19 29.16 4.46
C LYS A 148 16.08 29.91 5.44
N LEU A 149 17.28 29.38 5.69
CA LEU A 149 18.35 30.14 6.33
C LEU A 149 18.84 31.20 5.34
N ALA A 150 18.77 32.47 5.74
CA ALA A 150 19.26 33.59 4.95
C ALA A 150 20.26 34.41 5.75
N ILE A 151 21.32 34.83 5.08
CA ILE A 151 22.37 35.67 5.64
C ILE A 151 22.24 37.03 4.98
N SER A 152 22.04 38.09 5.77
CA SER A 152 22.06 39.47 5.29
C SER A 152 23.23 40.24 5.94
N GLU A 153 23.48 41.46 5.47
CA GLU A 153 24.52 42.33 6.02
C GLU A 153 24.33 42.64 7.52
N GLY A 154 23.13 42.42 8.08
CA GLY A 154 22.82 42.60 9.49
C GLY A 154 22.84 41.34 10.36
N GLY A 155 23.10 40.15 9.79
CA GLY A 155 23.19 38.89 10.54
C GLY A 155 22.58 37.67 9.85
N VAL A 156 22.57 36.54 10.58
CA VAL A 156 21.96 35.27 10.14
C VAL A 156 20.54 35.18 10.69
N GLY A 157 19.56 34.91 9.83
CA GLY A 157 18.16 34.75 10.21
C GLY A 157 17.47 33.61 9.48
N PHE A 158 16.26 33.27 9.95
CA PHE A 158 15.38 32.33 9.27
C PHE A 158 14.27 33.10 8.55
N ILE A 159 14.07 32.79 7.27
CA ILE A 159 12.95 33.28 6.48
C ILE A 159 11.90 32.18 6.46
N LEU A 160 10.72 32.48 6.99
CA LEU A 160 9.55 31.62 6.92
C LEU A 160 8.62 32.18 5.84
N ARG A 161 8.47 31.45 4.73
CA ARG A 161 7.45 31.77 3.72
C ARG A 161 6.16 31.02 4.05
N PHE A 162 5.06 31.77 4.05
CA PHE A 162 3.70 31.27 4.22
C PHE A 162 2.98 31.29 2.88
#